data_AF-R7YM83-F1
#
_entry.id   AF-R7YM83-F1
#
_cell.length_a   1.000
_cell.length_b   1.000
_cell.length_c   1.000
_cell.angle_alpha   90.00
_cell.angle_beta   90.00
_cell.angle_gamma   90.00
#
_symmetry.space_group_name_H-M   'P 1'
#
loop_
_entity.id
_entity.type
_entity.pdbx_description
1 polymer ?
#
loop_
_entity_poly.entity_id
_entity_poly.type
_entity_poly.pdbx_seq_one_letter_code
_entity_poly.pdbx_strand_id
1 'polypeptide(L)'
;MTPQGAAISSLPVRQQLRQGFRDMYRSSLSSGRNFGLVGAIFSGTECCIEGFRAKNDLYNGVAAGCLTGGALAAKAGPQAAAVGCAGFAAFSAAIDYYMRLPADETRKPVI
;
A
#
# COMPACT_ATOMS: atom_id res chain seq x y z
N MET A 1 -15.06 -24.39 -4.33
CA MET A 1 -14.33 -24.67 -3.08
C MET A 1 -13.01 -25.31 -3.47
N THR A 2 -11.87 -24.75 -3.06
CA THR A 2 -10.58 -25.42 -3.31
C THR A 2 -10.59 -26.78 -2.58
N PRO A 3 -9.92 -27.81 -3.11
CA PRO A 3 -9.90 -29.14 -2.49
C PRO A 3 -9.38 -29.12 -1.04
N GLN A 4 -8.59 -28.10 -0.67
CA GLN A 4 -8.11 -27.87 0.70
C GLN A 4 -9.21 -27.40 1.66
N GLY A 5 -10.21 -26.63 1.19
CA GLY A 5 -11.30 -26.13 2.03
C GLY A 5 -12.23 -27.25 2.52
N ALA A 6 -12.47 -28.26 1.67
CA ALA A 6 -13.28 -29.43 2.03
C ALA A 6 -12.61 -30.30 3.12
N ALA A 7 -11.27 -30.44 3.05
CA ALA A 7 -10.49 -31.17 4.06
C ALA A 7 -10.41 -30.45 5.41
N ILE A 8 -10.48 -29.11 5.43
CA ILE A 8 -10.52 -28.33 6.67
C ILE A 8 -11.90 -28.45 7.33
N SER A 9 -12.99 -28.39 6.55
CA SER A 9 -14.35 -28.48 7.09
C SER A 9 -14.73 -29.83 7.70
N SER A 10 -13.99 -30.90 7.41
CA SER A 10 -14.22 -32.25 7.96
C SER A 10 -13.47 -32.53 9.27
N LEU A 11 -12.63 -31.62 9.77
CA LEU A 11 -11.86 -31.79 11.01
C LEU A 11 -12.70 -31.43 12.27
N PRO A 12 -12.30 -31.84 13.48
CA PRO A 12 -12.89 -31.34 14.72
C PRO A 12 -12.83 -29.80 14.81
N VAL A 13 -13.91 -29.14 15.26
CA VAL A 13 -14.03 -27.66 15.32
C VAL A 13 -12.81 -26.99 15.97
N ARG A 14 -12.23 -27.60 17.02
CA ARG A 14 -11.02 -27.09 17.69
C ARG A 14 -9.79 -27.06 16.77
N GLN A 15 -9.63 -28.07 15.91
CA GLN A 15 -8.52 -28.13 14.94
C GLN A 15 -8.78 -27.22 13.74
N GLN A 16 -10.03 -27.09 13.29
CA GLN A 16 -10.42 -26.11 12.25
C GLN A 16 -10.11 -24.69 12.68
N LEU A 17 -10.54 -24.31 13.89
CA LEU A 17 -10.27 -22.98 14.44
C LEU A 17 -8.76 -22.76 14.60
N ARG A 18 -8.02 -23.73 15.15
CA ARG A 18 -6.56 -23.60 15.32
C ARG A 18 -5.84 -23.45 13.99
N GLN A 19 -6.26 -24.17 12.95
CA GLN A 19 -5.68 -24.05 11.62
C GLN A 19 -6.07 -22.72 10.96
N GLY A 20 -7.33 -22.31 11.07
CA GLY A 20 -7.81 -21.01 10.60
C GLY A 20 -7.08 -19.84 11.27
N PHE A 21 -6.88 -19.87 12.59
CA PHE A 21 -6.09 -18.87 13.30
C PHE A 21 -4.64 -18.85 12.85
N ARG A 22 -4.02 -20.01 12.59
CA ARG A 22 -2.65 -20.09 12.07
C ARG A 22 -2.53 -19.49 10.67
N ASP A 23 -3.48 -19.78 9.79
CA ASP A 23 -3.47 -19.29 8.41
C ASP A 23 -3.78 -17.80 8.35
N MET A 24 -4.73 -17.34 9.16
CA MET A 24 -5.01 -15.91 9.36
C MET A 24 -3.76 -15.18 9.86
N TYR A 25 -3.08 -15.71 10.88
CA TYR A 25 -1.86 -15.10 11.40
C TYR A 25 -0.75 -14.99 10.34
N ARG A 26 -0.53 -16.05 9.56
CA ARG A 26 0.47 -16.05 8.48
C ARG A 26 0.16 -15.02 7.40
N SER A 27 -1.11 -14.92 6.98
CA SER A 27 -1.54 -13.93 6.00
C SER A 27 -1.42 -12.51 6.54
N SER A 28 -1.83 -12.26 7.79
CA SER A 28 -1.66 -10.97 8.45
C SER A 28 -0.20 -10.54 8.54
N LEU A 29 0.71 -11.47 8.87
CA LEU A 29 2.14 -11.18 8.90
C LEU A 29 2.69 -10.82 7.53
N SER A 30 2.30 -11.51 6.46
CA SER A 30 2.79 -11.17 5.12
C SER A 30 2.27 -9.80 4.68
N SER A 31 1.00 -9.51 4.94
CA SER A 31 0.39 -8.22 4.63
C SER A 31 1.06 -7.09 5.39
N GLY A 32 1.28 -7.26 6.70
CA GLY A 32 1.98 -6.28 7.53
C GLY A 32 3.40 -5.99 7.04
N ARG A 33 4.14 -7.03 6.61
CA ARG A 33 5.48 -6.84 6.01
C ARG A 33 5.42 -6.04 4.71
N ASN A 34 4.44 -6.31 3.85
CA ASN A 34 4.28 -5.58 2.59
C ASN A 34 3.92 -4.12 2.83
N PHE A 35 2.97 -3.83 3.73
CA PHE A 35 2.62 -2.45 4.07
C PHE A 35 3.79 -1.70 4.74
N GLY A 36 4.52 -2.37 5.63
CA GLY A 36 5.71 -1.81 6.25
C GLY A 36 6.78 -1.46 5.21
N LEU A 37 7.00 -2.32 4.22
CA LEU A 37 7.95 -2.07 3.14
C LEU A 37 7.54 -0.87 2.27
N VAL A 38 6.27 -0.83 1.84
CA VAL A 38 5.72 0.27 1.04
C VAL A 38 5.87 1.60 1.80
N GLY A 39 5.42 1.64 3.07
CA GLY A 39 5.49 2.84 3.89
C GLY A 39 6.91 3.31 4.17
N ALA A 40 7.83 2.38 4.44
CA ALA A 40 9.24 2.71 4.67
C ALA A 40 9.90 3.33 3.44
N ILE A 41 9.64 2.78 2.24
CA ILE A 41 10.18 3.34 0.99
C ILE A 41 9.54 4.70 0.71
N PHE A 42 8.22 4.83 0.85
CA PHE A 42 7.51 6.07 0.58
C PHE A 42 7.99 7.22 1.48
N SER A 43 7.88 7.06 2.81
CA SER A 43 8.27 8.11 3.76
C SER A 43 9.77 8.39 3.73
N GLY A 44 10.61 7.36 3.53
CA GLY A 44 12.05 7.56 3.37
C GLY A 44 12.39 8.37 2.12
N THR A 45 11.72 8.09 1.00
CA THR A 45 11.95 8.79 -0.27
C THR A 45 11.46 10.23 -0.20
N GLU A 46 10.25 10.45 0.33
CA GLU A 46 9.70 11.79 0.52
C GLU A 46 10.60 12.65 1.41
N CYS A 47 11.05 12.11 2.54
CA CYS A 47 11.97 12.78 3.46
C CYS A 47 13.30 13.17 2.76
N CYS A 48 13.87 12.28 1.96
CA CYS A 48 15.08 12.56 1.18
C CYS A 48 14.85 13.67 0.14
N ILE A 49 13.73 13.67 -0.58
CA ILE A 49 13.40 14.68 -1.59
C ILE A 49 13.18 16.04 -0.92
N GLU A 50 12.43 16.06 0.17
CA GLU A 50 12.17 17.27 0.95
C GLU A 50 13.47 17.85 1.52
N GLY A 51 14.33 17.00 2.08
CA GLY A 51 15.66 17.40 2.55
C GLY A 51 16.54 17.99 1.45
N PHE A 52 16.44 17.51 0.22
CA PHE A 52 17.20 18.05 -0.92
C PHE A 52 16.61 19.34 -1.50
N ARG A 53 15.27 19.45 -1.60
CA ARG A 53 14.59 20.60 -2.23
C ARG A 53 14.21 21.71 -1.27
N ALA A 54 14.21 21.44 0.04
CA ALA A 54 13.73 22.33 1.10
C ALA A 54 12.33 22.91 0.84
N LYS A 55 11.45 22.12 0.22
CA LYS A 55 10.05 22.47 -0.08
C LYS A 55 9.17 21.27 0.25
N ASN A 56 8.00 21.50 0.82
CA ASN A 56 6.95 20.49 1.02
C ASN A 56 5.76 20.82 0.10
N ASP A 57 5.77 20.25 -1.11
CA ASP A 57 4.75 20.48 -2.13
C ASP A 57 4.19 19.15 -2.65
N LEU A 58 3.20 19.21 -3.58
CA LEU A 58 2.51 18.01 -4.09
C LEU A 58 3.47 17.15 -4.92
N TYR A 59 4.51 17.77 -5.47
CA TYR A 59 5.50 17.10 -6.29
C TYR A 59 6.30 16.08 -5.48
N ASN A 60 6.59 16.37 -4.21
CA ASN A 60 7.31 15.43 -3.34
C ASN A 60 6.56 14.11 -3.18
N GLY A 61 5.27 14.13 -2.84
CA GLY A 61 4.48 12.92 -2.68
C GLY A 61 4.26 12.17 -3.99
N VAL A 62 4.09 12.88 -5.11
CA VAL A 62 4.01 12.26 -6.45
C VAL A 62 5.31 11.56 -6.84
N ALA A 63 6.46 12.22 -6.63
CA ALA A 63 7.76 11.66 -6.93
C ALA A 63 8.09 10.48 -6.01
N ALA A 64 7.83 10.61 -4.71
CA ALA A 64 8.00 9.53 -3.73
C ALA A 64 7.09 8.33 -4.05
N GLY A 65 5.83 8.60 -4.44
CA GLY A 65 4.87 7.60 -4.89
C GLY A 65 5.37 6.86 -6.13
N CYS A 66 5.78 7.58 -7.18
CA CYS A 66 6.34 6.96 -8.39
C CYS A 66 7.55 6.09 -8.08
N LEU A 67 8.51 6.60 -7.29
CA LEU A 67 9.72 5.86 -6.93
C LEU A 67 9.40 4.61 -6.12
N THR A 68 8.45 4.70 -5.19
CA THR A 68 8.00 3.56 -4.37
C THR A 68 7.33 2.50 -5.24
N GLY A 69 6.35 2.89 -6.05
CA GLY A 69 5.62 1.98 -6.93
C GLY A 69 6.52 1.35 -8.00
N GLY A 70 7.43 2.14 -8.57
CA GLY A 70 8.43 1.67 -9.53
C GLY A 70 9.43 0.70 -8.91
N ALA A 71 9.95 0.99 -7.71
CA ALA A 71 10.90 0.13 -7.02
C ALA A 71 10.29 -1.22 -6.61
N LEU A 72 9.04 -1.23 -6.14
CA LEU A 72 8.32 -2.45 -5.78
C LEU A 72 8.03 -3.34 -6.99
N ALA A 73 7.68 -2.74 -8.13
CA ALA A 73 7.37 -3.47 -9.35
C ALA A 73 8.60 -3.73 -10.25
N ALA A 74 9.78 -3.22 -9.90
CA ALA A 74 11.00 -3.35 -10.72
C ALA A 74 11.36 -4.80 -11.06
N LYS A 75 11.16 -5.73 -10.11
CA LYS A 75 11.43 -7.16 -10.31
C LYS A 75 10.46 -7.84 -11.28
N ALA A 76 9.29 -7.27 -11.51
CA ALA A 76 8.27 -7.78 -12.43
C ALA A 76 8.48 -7.29 -13.88
N GLY A 77 9.51 -6.47 -14.13
CA GLY A 77 9.88 -5.96 -15.45
C GLY A 77 9.56 -4.47 -15.66
N PRO A 78 10.06 -3.86 -16.75
CA PRO A 78 9.99 -2.41 -16.97
C PRO A 78 8.56 -1.90 -17.16
N GLN A 79 7.68 -2.68 -17.80
CA GLN A 79 6.27 -2.30 -17.97
C GLN A 79 5.54 -2.30 -16.61
N ALA A 80 5.78 -3.30 -15.77
CA ALA A 80 5.22 -3.34 -14.43
C ALA A 80 5.73 -2.18 -13.56
N ALA A 81 7.03 -1.84 -13.67
CA ALA A 81 7.61 -0.68 -13.00
C ALA A 81 6.97 0.63 -13.44
N ALA A 82 6.73 0.82 -14.74
CA ALA A 82 6.08 2.02 -15.27
C ALA A 82 4.62 2.14 -14.78
N VAL A 83 3.86 1.04 -14.81
CA VAL A 83 2.48 1.01 -14.29
C VAL A 83 2.47 1.23 -12.77
N GLY A 84 3.40 0.61 -12.04
CA GLY A 84 3.56 0.78 -10.60
C GLY A 84 3.88 2.22 -10.22
N CYS A 85 4.82 2.86 -10.93
CA CYS A 85 5.12 4.28 -10.75
C CYS A 85 3.88 5.14 -11.03
N ALA A 86 3.22 4.96 -12.17
CA ALA A 86 2.06 5.78 -12.53
C ALA A 86 0.91 5.63 -11.53
N GLY A 87 0.61 4.40 -11.11
CA GLY A 87 -0.44 4.10 -10.13
C GLY A 87 -0.17 4.71 -8.76
N PHE A 88 1.03 4.50 -8.21
CA PHE A 88 1.39 5.06 -6.91
C PHE A 88 1.55 6.59 -6.97
N ALA A 89 2.05 7.15 -8.06
CA ALA A 89 2.11 8.59 -8.26
C ALA A 89 0.71 9.24 -8.26
N ALA A 90 -0.24 8.65 -8.98
CA ALA A 90 -1.62 9.12 -9.01
C ALA A 90 -2.29 8.99 -7.64
N PHE A 91 -2.09 7.87 -6.94
CA PHE A 91 -2.62 7.66 -5.60
C PHE A 91 -2.06 8.67 -4.60
N SER A 92 -0.74 8.87 -4.58
CA SER A 92 -0.10 9.85 -3.71
C SER A 92 -0.55 11.29 -4.03
N ALA A 93 -0.71 11.64 -5.31
CA ALA A 93 -1.28 12.93 -5.71
C ALA A 93 -2.67 13.15 -5.11
N ALA A 94 -3.54 12.14 -5.21
CA ALA A 94 -4.92 12.23 -4.73
C ALA A 94 -4.98 12.37 -3.20
N ILE A 95 -4.16 11.60 -2.48
CA ILE A 95 -4.11 11.66 -1.02
C ILE A 95 -3.54 12.98 -0.54
N ASP A 96 -2.42 13.45 -1.10
CA ASP A 96 -1.82 14.73 -0.72
C ASP A 96 -2.74 15.90 -1.04
N TYR A 97 -3.47 15.83 -2.17
CA TYR A 97 -4.48 16.82 -2.50
C TYR A 97 -5.62 16.81 -1.49
N TYR A 98 -6.13 15.63 -1.13
CA TYR A 98 -7.18 15.47 -0.13
C TYR A 98 -6.74 15.98 1.25
N MET A 99 -5.53 15.66 1.70
CA MET A 99 -5.01 16.09 3.00
C MET A 99 -4.76 17.60 3.08
N ARG A 100 -4.50 18.25 1.94
CA ARG A 100 -4.29 19.71 1.86
C ARG A 100 -5.56 20.49 1.58
N LEU A 101 -6.68 19.81 1.37
CA LEU A 101 -7.96 20.46 1.14
C LEU A 101 -8.41 21.15 2.45
N PRO A 102 -8.81 22.43 2.42
CA PRO A 102 -9.33 23.11 3.60
C PRO A 102 -10.61 22.41 4.09
N ALA A 103 -10.78 22.31 5.41
CA ALA A 103 -11.88 21.56 6.05
C ALA A 103 -13.28 22.01 5.62
N ASP A 104 -13.42 23.27 5.17
CA ASP A 104 -14.67 23.83 4.67
C ASP A 104 -15.10 23.18 3.34
N GLU A 105 -14.14 22.77 2.52
CA GLU A 105 -14.36 22.13 1.22
C GLU A 105 -14.60 20.61 1.42
N THR A 106 -13.95 19.97 2.39
CA THR A 106 -14.18 18.54 2.75
C THR A 106 -15.61 18.29 3.25
N ARG A 107 -16.24 19.31 3.85
CA ARG A 107 -17.58 19.22 4.45
C ARG A 107 -18.71 19.49 3.47
N LYS A 108 -18.44 20.07 2.30
CA LYS A 108 -19.45 20.16 1.23
C LYS A 108 -19.77 18.73 0.79
N PRO A 109 -21.04 18.29 0.86
CA PRO A 109 -21.42 17.04 0.24
C PRO A 109 -21.04 17.15 -1.23
N VAL A 110 -20.33 16.14 -1.75
CA VAL A 110 -20.15 15.96 -3.18
C VAL A 110 -21.48 15.46 -3.75
N ILE A 111 -22.50 16.34 -3.70
CA ILE A 111 -23.82 16.22 -4.33
C ILE A 111 -24.31 17.65 -4.63
#